data_AF-A0A354HWM3-F1
#
_entry.id   AF-A0A354HWM3-F1
#
_cell.length_a   1.000
_cell.length_b   1.000
_cell.length_c   1.000
_cell.angle_alpha   90.00
_cell.angle_beta   90.00
_cell.angle_gamma   90.00
#
_symmetry.space_group_name_H-M   'P 1'
#
loop_
_entity.id
_entity.type
_entity.pdbx_description
1 polymer ?
#
loop_
_entity_poly.entity_id
_entity_poly.type
_entity_poly.pdbx_seq_one_letter_code
_entity_poly.pdbx_strand_id
1 'polypeptide(L)' 'TLARIIANTARVPFYTLSAVSSGVKEVREVIDRCKKDAASMFSTGRPILFIDEI' A
#
# COMPACT_ATOMS: atom_id res chain seq x y z
N THR A 1 6.66 5.77 9.58
CA THR A 1 5.73 5.91 10.74
C THR A 1 4.58 6.87 10.48
N LEU A 2 4.81 8.10 10.03
CA LEU A 2 3.74 9.07 9.76
C LEU A 2 2.71 8.58 8.73
N ALA A 3 3.15 7.95 7.64
CA ALA A 3 2.28 7.40 6.60
C ALA A 3 1.25 6.38 7.16
N ARG A 4 1.65 5.59 8.17
CA ARG A 4 0.78 4.64 8.87
C ARG A 4 -0.31 5.35 9.67
N ILE A 5 0.04 6.47 10.32
CA ILE A 5 -0.91 7.28 11.10
C ILE A 5 -1.94 7.93 10.17
N ILE A 6 -1.49 8.44 9.02
CA ILE A 6 -2.37 9.03 8.00
C ILE A 6 -3.36 7.97 7.48
N ALA A 7 -2.88 6.77 7.14
CA ALA A 7 -3.73 5.69 6.66
C ALA A 7 -4.78 5.25 7.69
N ASN A 8 -4.38 5.12 8.97
CA ASN A 8 -5.30 4.79 10.06
C ASN A 8 -6.36 5.88 10.28
N THR A 9 -5.95 7.15 10.21
CA THR A 9 -6.86 8.29 10.38
C THR A 9 -7.86 8.36 9.23
N ALA A 10 -7.40 8.14 7.99
CA ALA A 10 -8.23 8.09 6.80
C ALA A 10 -9.03 6.77 6.66
N ARG A 11 -8.80 5.78 7.52
CA ARG A 11 -9.41 4.44 7.46
C ARG A 11 -9.29 3.80 6.08
N VAL A 12 -8.09 3.90 5.49
CA VAL A 12 -7.77 3.28 4.19
C VAL A 12 -6.72 2.18 4.38
N PRO A 13 -6.68 1.17 3.50
CA PRO A 13 -5.64 0.14 3.57
C PRO A 13 -4.24 0.74 3.45
N PHE A 14 -3.30 0.18 4.22
CA PHE A 14 -1.90 0.61 4.24
C PHE A 14 -0.99 -0.56 3.87
N TYR A 15 -0.19 -0.38 2.83
CA TYR A 15 0.80 -1.35 2.38
C TYR A 15 2.20 -0.76 2.51
N THR A 16 3.17 -1.62 2.80
CA THR A 16 4.57 -1.23 2.91
C THR A 16 5.43 -2.15 2.05
N LEU A 17 6.42 -1.57 1.38
CA LEU A 17 7.44 -2.29 0.62
C LEU A 17 8.80 -1.65 0.89
N SER A 18 9.84 -2.45 1.15
CA SER A 18 11.24 -1.95 1.18
C SER A 18 11.83 -2.11 -0.21
N ALA A 19 12.39 -1.04 -0.78
CA ALA A 19 13.00 -1.11 -2.12
C ALA A 19 14.32 -1.88 -2.12
N VAL A 20 14.99 -2.03 -0.97
CA VAL A 20 16.26 -2.74 -0.84
C VAL A 20 16.05 -4.25 -0.71
N SER A 21 15.05 -4.69 0.06
CA SER A 21 14.81 -6.11 0.31
C SER A 21 13.83 -6.78 -0.66
N SER A 22 12.98 -6.00 -1.36
CA SER A 22 11.93 -6.56 -2.20
C SER A 22 12.37 -6.85 -3.63
N GLY A 23 12.15 -8.10 -4.06
CA GLY A 23 12.32 -8.50 -5.45
C GLY A 23 11.19 -8.01 -6.36
N VAL A 24 11.42 -8.03 -7.67
CA VAL A 24 10.45 -7.58 -8.70
C VAL A 24 9.09 -8.31 -8.60
N LYS A 25 9.10 -9.58 -8.18
CA LYS A 25 7.88 -10.35 -7.96
C LYS A 25 7.03 -9.78 -6.81
N GLU A 26 7.64 -9.50 -5.66
CA GLU A 26 6.96 -8.93 -4.50
C GLU A 26 6.40 -7.54 -4.79
N VAL A 27 7.17 -6.72 -5.53
CA VAL A 27 6.72 -5.40 -6.00
C VAL A 27 5.45 -5.54 -6.84
N ARG A 28 5.44 -6.45 -7.81
CA ARG A 28 4.25 -6.69 -8.66
C ARG A 28 3.05 -7.17 -7.83
N GLU A 29 3.26 -8.10 -6.92
CA GLU A 29 2.19 -8.64 -6.07
C GLU A 29 1.60 -7.58 -5.13
N VAL A 30 2.42 -6.68 -4.55
CA VAL A 30 1.90 -5.60 -3.70
C VAL A 30 1.12 -4.58 -4.51
N ILE A 31 1.59 -4.22 -5.70
CA ILE A 31 0.92 -3.28 -6.59
C ILE A 31 -0.42 -3.86 -7.05
N ASP A 32 -0.47 -5.13 -7.43
CA ASP A 32 -1.70 -5.77 -7.86
C ASP A 32 -2.72 -5.89 -6.74
N ARG A 33 -2.28 -6.17 -5.50
CA ARG A 33 -3.15 -6.11 -4.32
C ARG A 33 -3.70 -4.71 -4.09
N CYS A 34 -2.85 -3.68 -4.12
CA CYS A 34 -3.28 -2.29 -3.99
C CYS A 34 -4.31 -1.90 -5.07
N LYS A 35 -4.09 -2.31 -6.31
CA LYS A 35 -5.01 -2.04 -7.43
C LYS A 35 -6.37 -2.71 -7.25
N LYS A 36 -6.38 -3.98 -6.80
CA LYS A 36 -7.62 -4.72 -6.52
C LYS A 36 -8.42 -4.04 -5.41
N ASP A 37 -7.75 -3.63 -4.33
CA ASP A 37 -8.41 -2.98 -3.21
C ASP A 37 -8.90 -1.57 -3.58
N ALA A 38 -8.16 -0.84 -4.42
CA ALA A 38 -8.61 0.44 -4.99
C ALA A 38 -9.82 0.31 -5.92
N ALA A 39 -9.97 -0.82 -6.62
CA ALA A 39 -11.10 -1.10 -7.51
C ALA A 39 -12.32 -1.70 -6.78
N SER A 40 -12.15 -2.12 -5.52
CA SER A 40 -13.24 -2.68 -4.73
C SER A 40 -14.27 -1.60 -4.37
N MET A 41 -15.53 -1.82 -4.78
CA MET A 41 -16.67 -0.96 -4.46
C MET A 41 -16.94 -0.80 -2.95
N PHE A 42 -16.38 -1.69 -2.12
CA PHE A 42 -16.53 -1.65 -0.67
C PHE A 42 -15.40 -0.91 0.06
N SER A 43 -14.39 -0.40 -0.65
CA SER A 43 -13.31 0.33 0.00
C SER A 43 -13.74 1.77 0.32
N THR A 44 -13.48 2.21 1.55
CA THR A 44 -13.80 3.55 2.05
C THR A 44 -12.84 4.64 1.57
N GLY A 45 -11.92 4.32 0.65
CA GLY A 45 -10.96 5.27 0.10
C GLY A 45 -9.78 4.59 -0.60
N ARG A 46 -8.91 5.39 -1.23
CA ARG A 46 -7.76 4.88 -1.96
C ARG A 46 -6.69 4.35 -0.99
N PRO A 47 -6.15 3.15 -1.22
CA PRO A 47 -5.08 2.60 -0.38
C PRO A 47 -3.79 3.42 -0.49
N ILE A 48 -3.01 3.41 0.58
CA ILE A 48 -1.68 4.04 0.66
C ILE A 48 -0.62 2.95 0.56
N LEU A 49 0.22 3.02 -0.47
CA LEU A 49 1.43 2.20 -0.61
C LEU A 49 2.64 3.05 -0.22
N PHE A 50 3.31 2.67 0.85
CA PHE A 50 4.55 3.28 1.31
C PHE A 50 5.75 2.45 0.84
N ILE A 51 6.68 3.11 0.16
CA ILE A 51 7.95 2.50 -0.26
C ILE A 51 9.04 3.08 0.65
N ASP A 52 9.65 2.21 1.45
CA ASP A 52 10.77 2.55 2.32
C ASP A 52 12.10 2.36 1.54
N GLU A 53 13.09 3.18 1.87
CA GLU A 53 14.47 3.14 1.33
C GLU A 53 14.64 3.44 -0.18
N ILE A 54 14.34 4.68 -0.59
CA ILE A 54 14.70 5.20 -1.94
C ILE A 54 15.96 6.07 -1.94
#